data_AF-X0XQ38-F1
#
_entry.id   AF-X0XQ38-F1
#
_cell.length_a   1.000
_cell.length_b   1.000
_cell.length_c   1.000
_cell.angle_alpha   90.00
_cell.angle_beta   90.00
_cell.angle_gamma   90.00
#
_symmetry.space_group_name_H-M   'P 1'
#
loop_
_entity.id
_entity.type
_entity.pdbx_description
1 polymer ?
#
loop_
_entity_poly.entity_id
_entity_poly.type
_entity_poly.pdbx_seq_one_letter_code
_entity_poly.pdbx_strand_id
1 'polypeptide(L)'
;PWAHLAIMDEGLEKQDALVKVEHPIMNERKHINGTVTMDVPLISMFAATNVSIEEAVDGKAAYIDRYHLRFKVGYPDDEEMIKEIRRVTRARRKGLEQGTTVTLKELAAAQKEAMDVEISEEVDNAVGKIYKQCLGRGIIVSPRRLAQLDPVVQAKAWLRGRTKADPSDLRVFEHALWTNECDIEPLQNIIDKEAKSQVNQALELLQDVEGMKTKWQGVAHGDAKRATIAADVKKHVQQL
;
A
#
# COMPACT_ATOMS: atom_id res chain seq x y z
N PRO A 1 -6.56 -10.75 -27.00
CA PRO A 1 -5.63 -9.97 -26.15
C PRO A 1 -4.42 -10.83 -25.73
N TRP A 2 -3.21 -10.48 -26.20
CA TRP A 2 -1.97 -11.23 -25.93
C TRP A 2 -0.90 -10.27 -25.37
N ALA A 3 -1.12 -9.78 -24.15
CA ALA A 3 -0.20 -8.87 -23.49
C ALA A 3 0.03 -9.29 -22.04
N HIS A 4 1.28 -9.24 -21.59
CA HIS A 4 1.65 -9.48 -20.19
C HIS A 4 1.32 -8.27 -19.31
N LEU A 5 1.43 -7.06 -19.86
CA LEU A 5 1.12 -5.80 -19.19
C LEU A 5 0.13 -5.03 -20.05
N ALA A 6 -0.92 -4.50 -19.44
CA ALA A 6 -1.91 -3.66 -20.11
C ALA A 6 -1.99 -2.30 -19.42
N ILE A 7 -2.01 -1.22 -20.21
CA ILE A 7 -2.20 0.14 -19.73
C ILE A 7 -3.45 0.69 -20.41
N MET A 8 -4.38 1.18 -19.60
CA MET A 8 -5.65 1.76 -20.02
C MET A 8 -5.67 3.21 -19.60
N ASP A 9 -5.39 4.11 -20.54
CA ASP A 9 -5.64 5.52 -20.32
C ASP A 9 -7.16 5.78 -20.32
N GLU A 10 -7.63 6.68 -19.46
CA GLU A 10 -9.06 6.94 -19.23
C GLU A 10 -9.87 5.65 -18.89
N GLY A 11 -9.22 4.73 -18.17
CA GLY A 11 -9.68 3.35 -17.99
C GLY A 11 -11.00 3.18 -17.22
N LEU A 12 -11.45 4.22 -16.52
CA LEU A 12 -12.68 4.22 -15.73
C LEU A 12 -13.86 4.92 -16.43
N GLU A 13 -13.57 5.74 -17.44
CA GLU A 13 -14.57 6.52 -18.21
C GLU A 13 -15.23 5.69 -19.35
N LYS A 14 -14.99 4.37 -19.34
CA LYS A 14 -15.41 3.43 -20.40
C LYS A 14 -16.91 3.19 -20.45
N GLN A 15 -17.40 2.83 -21.64
CA GLN A 15 -18.74 2.28 -21.84
C GLN A 15 -18.90 0.90 -21.15
N ASP A 16 -20.09 0.60 -20.62
CA ASP A 16 -20.39 -0.65 -19.90
C ASP A 16 -20.08 -1.93 -20.68
N ALA A 17 -20.17 -1.87 -22.01
CA ALA A 17 -19.85 -3.00 -22.88
C ALA A 17 -18.37 -3.43 -22.74
N LEU A 18 -17.45 -2.47 -22.58
CA LEU A 18 -16.02 -2.76 -22.42
C LEU A 18 -15.73 -3.33 -21.03
N VAL A 19 -16.40 -2.82 -19.99
CA VAL A 19 -16.29 -3.33 -18.62
C VAL A 19 -16.66 -4.82 -18.55
N LYS A 20 -17.71 -5.24 -19.26
CA LYS A 20 -18.14 -6.65 -19.32
C LYS A 20 -17.12 -7.57 -19.98
N VAL A 21 -16.39 -7.08 -20.98
CA VAL A 21 -15.32 -7.84 -21.65
C VAL A 21 -14.06 -7.93 -20.78
N GLU A 22 -13.79 -6.90 -19.99
CA GLU A 22 -12.60 -6.82 -19.14
C GLU A 22 -12.71 -7.64 -17.86
N HIS A 23 -13.91 -7.81 -17.30
CA HIS A 23 -14.11 -8.57 -16.07
C HIS A 23 -13.53 -10.00 -16.08
N PRO A 24 -13.81 -10.86 -17.10
CA PRO A 24 -13.20 -12.19 -17.17
C PRO A 24 -11.68 -12.14 -17.39
N ILE A 25 -11.17 -11.12 -18.07
CA ILE A 25 -9.73 -10.94 -18.28
C ILE A 25 -9.04 -10.60 -16.95
N MET A 26 -9.59 -9.64 -16.19
CA MET A 26 -9.06 -9.17 -14.91
C MET A 26 -9.15 -10.20 -13.79
N ASN A 27 -10.12 -11.12 -13.83
CA ASN A 27 -10.33 -12.09 -12.76
C ASN A 27 -9.87 -13.51 -13.13
N GLU A 28 -10.28 -13.98 -14.30
CA GLU A 28 -10.10 -15.37 -14.72
C GLU A 28 -8.95 -15.55 -15.71
N ARG A 29 -8.34 -14.44 -16.16
CA ARG A 29 -7.33 -14.44 -17.22
C ARG A 29 -7.86 -15.09 -18.50
N LYS A 30 -9.15 -14.87 -18.80
CA LYS A 30 -9.83 -15.45 -19.96
C LYS A 30 -10.50 -14.39 -20.81
N HIS A 31 -10.54 -14.65 -22.11
CA HIS A 31 -11.28 -13.85 -23.08
C HIS A 31 -12.19 -14.75 -23.92
N ILE A 32 -13.48 -14.40 -23.97
CA ILE A 32 -14.48 -15.10 -24.76
C ILE A 32 -14.59 -14.41 -26.12
N ASN A 33 -14.20 -15.12 -27.18
CA ASN A 33 -14.31 -14.67 -28.56
C ASN A 33 -15.34 -15.53 -29.30
N GLY A 34 -16.59 -15.05 -29.34
CA GLY A 34 -17.72 -15.83 -29.83
C GLY A 34 -17.96 -17.06 -28.95
N THR A 35 -17.75 -18.25 -29.51
CA THR A 35 -17.90 -19.54 -28.81
C THR A 35 -16.59 -20.07 -28.24
N VAL A 36 -15.44 -19.43 -28.53
CA VAL A 36 -14.12 -19.88 -28.10
C VAL A 36 -13.67 -19.09 -26.88
N THR A 37 -13.27 -19.79 -25.82
CA THR A 37 -12.62 -19.18 -24.66
C THR A 37 -11.11 -19.34 -24.78
N MET A 38 -10.37 -18.25 -24.62
CA MET A 38 -8.92 -18.21 -24.76
C MET A 38 -8.28 -17.71 -23.47
N ASP A 39 -7.16 -18.31 -23.09
CA ASP A 39 -6.35 -17.82 -21.97
C ASP A 39 -5.59 -16.55 -22.37
N VAL A 40 -5.46 -15.64 -21.42
CA VAL A 40 -4.81 -14.33 -21.57
C VAL A 40 -3.58 -14.30 -20.65
N PRO A 41 -2.37 -14.02 -21.16
CA PRO A 41 -1.14 -14.05 -20.37
C PRO A 41 -0.96 -12.80 -19.48
N LEU A 42 -2.04 -12.13 -19.12
CA LEU A 42 -2.00 -10.86 -18.39
C LEU A 42 -1.44 -11.07 -16.98
N ILE A 43 -0.39 -10.34 -16.67
CA ILE A 43 0.21 -10.28 -15.33
C ILE A 43 -0.45 -9.15 -14.54
N SER A 44 -0.33 -7.92 -15.07
CA SER A 44 -0.84 -6.71 -14.43
C SER A 44 -1.54 -5.80 -15.42
N MET A 45 -2.58 -5.12 -14.95
CA MET A 45 -3.26 -4.07 -15.68
C MET A 45 -3.21 -2.78 -14.89
N PHE A 46 -2.93 -1.68 -15.58
CA PHE A 46 -2.88 -0.33 -15.05
C PHE A 46 -3.99 0.47 -15.72
N ALA A 47 -4.71 1.26 -14.94
CA ALA A 47 -5.65 2.23 -15.45
C ALA A 47 -5.27 3.62 -14.92
N ALA A 48 -5.35 4.61 -15.80
CA ALA A 48 -5.29 6.02 -15.45
C ALA A 48 -6.67 6.66 -15.69
N THR A 49 -6.97 7.71 -14.94
CA THR A 49 -8.23 8.45 -15.03
C THR A 49 -7.98 9.89 -14.58
N ASN A 50 -8.67 10.84 -15.20
CA ASN A 50 -8.64 12.24 -14.77
C ASN A 50 -9.85 12.60 -13.89
N VAL A 51 -10.90 11.77 -13.91
CA VAL A 51 -12.04 11.91 -13.01
C VAL A 51 -11.74 11.24 -11.66
N SER A 52 -12.38 11.76 -10.62
CA SER A 52 -12.34 11.13 -9.30
C SER A 52 -12.94 9.72 -9.36
N ILE A 53 -12.54 8.85 -8.43
CA ILE A 53 -13.06 7.48 -8.40
C ILE A 53 -14.57 7.52 -8.14
N GLU A 54 -15.00 8.41 -7.26
CA GLU A 54 -16.37 8.70 -6.89
C GLU A 54 -17.24 9.03 -8.10
N GLU A 55 -16.74 9.90 -9.00
CA GLU A 55 -17.41 10.23 -10.26
C GLU A 55 -17.43 9.04 -11.22
N ALA A 56 -16.35 8.25 -11.26
CA ALA A 56 -16.27 7.06 -12.09
C ALA A 56 -17.11 5.86 -11.58
N VAL A 57 -17.55 5.88 -10.32
CA VAL A 57 -18.26 4.76 -9.67
C VAL A 57 -19.68 4.54 -10.22
N ASP A 58 -20.26 5.44 -11.02
CA ASP A 58 -21.66 5.31 -11.53
C ASP A 58 -21.95 3.91 -12.11
N GLY A 59 -22.59 3.04 -11.30
CA GLY A 59 -22.82 1.62 -11.59
C GLY A 59 -21.58 0.69 -11.66
N LYS A 60 -20.36 1.22 -11.53
CA LYS A 60 -19.08 0.52 -11.76
C LYS A 60 -18.28 0.21 -10.49
N ALA A 61 -18.85 0.38 -9.30
CA ALA A 61 -18.19 0.05 -8.02
C ALA A 61 -17.51 -1.33 -8.03
N ALA A 62 -18.18 -2.35 -8.56
CA ALA A 62 -17.64 -3.71 -8.65
C ALA A 62 -16.40 -3.80 -9.56
N TYR A 63 -16.37 -3.03 -10.65
CA TYR A 63 -15.23 -2.97 -11.57
C TYR A 63 -14.03 -2.28 -10.90
N ILE A 64 -14.26 -1.14 -10.24
CA ILE A 64 -13.22 -0.40 -9.52
C ILE A 64 -12.61 -1.24 -8.39
N ASP A 65 -13.42 -2.03 -7.69
CA ASP A 65 -12.98 -2.91 -6.61
C ASP A 65 -12.05 -4.06 -7.06
N ARG A 66 -11.82 -4.23 -8.38
CA ARG A 66 -10.83 -5.17 -8.93
C ARG A 66 -9.45 -4.55 -9.10
N TYR A 67 -9.32 -3.23 -9.00
CA TYR A 67 -8.04 -2.55 -8.93
C TYR A 67 -7.51 -2.65 -7.51
N HIS A 68 -6.45 -3.45 -7.34
CA HIS A 68 -5.91 -3.79 -6.03
C HIS A 68 -5.27 -2.56 -5.35
N LEU A 69 -4.63 -1.70 -6.14
CA LEU A 69 -3.94 -0.50 -5.68
C LEU A 69 -4.44 0.72 -6.45
N ARG A 70 -4.55 1.84 -5.74
CA ARG A 70 -5.03 3.13 -6.21
C ARG A 70 -4.10 4.23 -5.70
N PHE A 71 -3.61 5.03 -6.64
CA PHE A 71 -2.67 6.09 -6.37
C PHE A 71 -3.28 7.42 -6.80
N LYS A 72 -3.38 8.36 -5.88
CA LYS A 72 -3.66 9.76 -6.22
C LYS A 72 -2.34 10.41 -6.63
N VAL A 73 -2.22 10.76 -7.90
CA VAL A 73 -1.01 11.39 -8.45
C VAL A 73 -1.27 12.88 -8.60
N GLY A 74 -0.57 13.69 -7.82
CA GLY A 74 -0.60 15.15 -7.91
C GLY A 74 0.37 15.69 -8.97
N TYR A 75 0.26 16.99 -9.22
CA TYR A 75 1.28 17.71 -9.97
C TYR A 75 2.55 17.87 -9.12
N PRO A 76 3.74 17.92 -9.75
CA PRO A 76 4.97 18.23 -9.03
C PRO A 76 4.87 19.62 -8.39
N ASP A 77 5.22 19.71 -7.12
CA ASP A 77 5.07 20.91 -6.30
C ASP A 77 6.41 21.59 -5.93
N ASP A 78 7.55 20.95 -6.21
CA ASP A 78 8.88 21.50 -5.97
C ASP A 78 9.79 21.56 -7.22
N GLU A 79 10.75 22.49 -7.19
CA GLU A 79 11.64 22.78 -8.31
C GLU A 79 12.58 21.61 -8.66
N GLU A 80 13.03 20.84 -7.66
CA GLU A 80 13.94 19.71 -7.86
C GLU A 80 13.21 18.54 -8.53
N MET A 81 11.97 18.23 -8.13
CA MET A 81 11.14 17.24 -8.80
C MET A 81 10.91 17.61 -10.28
N ILE A 82 10.62 18.89 -10.57
CA ILE A 82 10.46 19.37 -11.96
C ILE A 82 11.75 19.20 -12.77
N LYS A 83 12.91 19.56 -12.20
CA LYS A 83 14.22 19.35 -12.85
C LYS A 83 14.47 17.88 -13.12
N GLU A 84 14.13 17.01 -12.17
CA GLU A 84 14.32 15.56 -12.28
C GLU A 84 13.46 14.95 -13.38
N ILE A 85 12.16 15.25 -13.41
CA ILE A 85 11.25 14.80 -14.48
C ILE A 85 11.81 15.20 -15.86
N ARG A 86 12.28 16.43 -16.00
CA ARG A 86 12.90 16.92 -17.25
C ARG A 86 14.22 16.24 -17.57
N ARG A 87 15.02 15.87 -16.56
CA ARG A 87 16.29 15.13 -16.74
C ARG A 87 16.01 13.72 -17.24
N VAL A 88 15.17 12.96 -16.54
CA VAL A 88 14.77 11.59 -16.89
C VAL A 88 14.14 11.54 -18.29
N THR A 89 13.21 12.46 -18.60
CA THR A 89 12.57 12.53 -19.92
C THR A 89 13.58 12.75 -21.05
N ARG A 90 14.59 13.59 -20.82
CA ARG A 90 15.67 13.82 -21.80
C ARG A 90 16.58 12.60 -21.95
N ALA A 91 16.91 11.92 -20.85
CA ALA A 91 17.71 10.70 -20.88
C ALA A 91 17.01 9.58 -21.66
N ARG A 92 15.70 9.37 -21.38
CA ARG A 92 14.86 8.39 -22.08
C ARG A 92 14.78 8.66 -23.59
N ARG A 93 14.60 9.93 -24.01
CA ARG A 93 14.61 10.31 -25.44
C ARG A 93 15.93 10.00 -26.14
N LYS A 94 17.04 9.99 -25.41
CA LYS A 94 18.37 9.64 -25.92
C LYS A 94 18.70 8.15 -25.81
N GLY A 95 17.77 7.32 -25.31
CA GLY A 95 18.01 5.90 -25.05
C GLY A 95 19.07 5.63 -23.98
N LEU A 96 19.35 6.61 -23.11
CA LEU A 96 20.40 6.53 -22.09
C LEU A 96 19.92 5.84 -20.80
N GLU A 97 18.63 5.54 -20.69
CA GLU A 97 18.12 4.76 -19.57
C GLU A 97 18.05 3.28 -19.95
N GLN A 98 18.93 2.49 -19.36
CA GLN A 98 18.77 1.05 -19.24
C GLN A 98 18.32 0.76 -17.81
N GLY A 99 17.02 0.49 -17.65
CA GLY A 99 16.49 -0.01 -16.38
C GLY A 99 16.97 -1.44 -16.12
N THR A 100 16.95 -1.84 -14.85
CA THR A 100 17.11 -3.25 -14.48
C THR A 100 16.01 -4.08 -15.15
N THR A 101 16.39 -5.20 -15.76
CA THR A 101 15.45 -6.11 -16.43
C THR A 101 15.30 -7.41 -15.64
N VAL A 102 14.13 -8.04 -15.77
CA VAL A 102 13.82 -9.36 -15.23
C VAL A 102 13.13 -10.18 -16.30
N THR A 103 13.45 -11.46 -16.40
CA THR A 103 12.78 -12.37 -17.33
C THR A 103 11.40 -12.76 -16.81
N LEU A 104 10.49 -13.17 -17.72
CA LEU A 104 9.17 -13.67 -17.31
C LEU A 104 9.25 -14.91 -16.41
N LYS A 105 10.29 -15.73 -16.59
CA LYS A 105 10.51 -16.92 -15.75
C LYS A 105 10.94 -16.53 -14.33
N GLU A 106 11.86 -15.58 -14.21
CA GLU A 106 12.28 -15.05 -12.90
C GLU A 106 11.12 -14.35 -12.20
N LEU A 107 10.32 -13.57 -12.93
CA LEU A 107 9.14 -12.93 -12.37
C LEU A 107 8.12 -13.94 -11.84
N ALA A 108 7.86 -15.01 -12.60
CA ALA A 108 6.95 -16.08 -12.17
C ALA A 108 7.49 -16.85 -10.94
N ALA A 109 8.81 -17.02 -10.83
CA ALA A 109 9.43 -17.60 -9.65
C ALA A 109 9.28 -16.68 -8.43
N ALA A 110 9.62 -15.39 -8.59
CA ALA A 110 9.48 -14.37 -7.57
C ALA A 110 8.03 -14.25 -7.06
N GLN A 111 7.03 -14.35 -7.94
CA GLN A 111 5.62 -14.34 -7.53
C GLN A 111 5.26 -15.52 -6.64
N LYS A 112 5.82 -16.71 -6.89
CA LYS A 112 5.60 -17.90 -6.03
C LYS A 112 6.28 -17.72 -4.68
N GLU A 113 7.55 -17.33 -4.69
CA GLU A 113 8.30 -17.09 -3.46
C GLU A 113 7.67 -15.99 -2.59
N ALA A 114 7.12 -14.94 -3.21
CA ALA A 114 6.37 -13.92 -2.51
C ALA A 114 5.14 -14.53 -1.82
N MET A 115 4.34 -15.35 -2.51
CA MET A 115 3.15 -16.00 -1.94
C MET A 115 3.48 -16.97 -0.79
N ASP A 116 4.72 -17.45 -0.70
CA ASP A 116 5.19 -18.33 0.38
C ASP A 116 5.63 -17.55 1.64
N VAL A 117 5.66 -16.22 1.61
CA VAL A 117 5.95 -15.40 2.79
C VAL A 117 4.88 -15.61 3.87
N GLU A 118 5.31 -15.94 5.09
CA GLU A 118 4.42 -16.15 6.22
C GLU A 118 3.76 -14.82 6.65
N ILE A 119 2.42 -14.81 6.72
CA ILE A 119 1.68 -13.76 7.41
C ILE A 119 1.68 -14.08 8.91
N SER A 120 2.15 -13.13 9.72
CA SER A 120 2.26 -13.26 11.16
C SER A 120 0.95 -12.93 11.88
N GLU A 121 0.73 -13.49 13.07
CA GLU A 121 -0.45 -13.17 13.89
C GLU A 121 -0.49 -11.68 14.25
N GLU A 122 0.67 -11.04 14.38
CA GLU A 122 0.78 -9.59 14.59
C GLU A 122 0.21 -8.79 13.39
N VAL A 123 0.45 -9.26 12.16
CA VAL A 123 -0.11 -8.67 10.95
C VAL A 123 -1.64 -8.83 10.94
N ASP A 124 -2.16 -10.03 11.19
CA ASP A 124 -3.62 -10.28 11.24
C ASP A 124 -4.32 -9.41 12.30
N ASN A 125 -3.72 -9.31 13.48
CA ASN A 125 -4.22 -8.47 14.55
C ASN A 125 -4.23 -6.98 14.16
N ALA A 126 -3.18 -6.50 13.49
CA ALA A 126 -3.12 -5.13 13.00
C ALA A 126 -4.15 -4.87 11.88
N VAL A 127 -4.32 -5.80 10.93
CA VAL A 127 -5.36 -5.73 9.89
C VAL A 127 -6.75 -5.62 10.53
N GLY A 128 -7.05 -6.45 11.53
CA GLY A 128 -8.32 -6.41 12.25
C GLY A 128 -8.58 -5.06 12.95
N LYS A 129 -7.54 -4.44 13.52
CA LYS A 129 -7.63 -3.09 14.12
C LYS A 129 -7.83 -2.01 13.08
N ILE A 130 -7.11 -2.07 11.95
CA ILE A 130 -7.27 -1.14 10.83
C ILE A 130 -8.70 -1.21 10.31
N TYR A 131 -9.22 -2.42 10.06
CA TYR A 131 -10.58 -2.62 9.57
C TYR A 131 -11.65 -2.03 10.52
N LYS A 132 -11.55 -2.30 11.83
CA LYS A 132 -12.47 -1.73 12.82
C LYS A 132 -12.42 -0.20 12.87
N GLN A 133 -11.23 0.38 12.76
CA GLN A 133 -11.06 1.83 12.73
C GLN A 133 -11.61 2.46 11.43
N CYS A 134 -11.42 1.79 10.29
CA CYS A 134 -12.03 2.20 9.02
C CYS A 134 -13.56 2.21 9.12
N LEU A 135 -14.15 1.13 9.64
CA LEU A 135 -15.60 1.02 9.84
C LEU A 135 -16.14 2.13 10.76
N GLY A 136 -15.45 2.41 11.86
CA GLY A 136 -15.83 3.47 12.80
C GLY A 136 -15.78 4.88 12.21
N ARG A 137 -15.03 5.08 11.11
CA ARG A 137 -14.95 6.35 10.36
C ARG A 137 -15.82 6.36 9.10
N GLY A 138 -16.57 5.29 8.82
CA GLY A 138 -17.38 5.17 7.61
C GLY A 138 -16.60 4.80 6.34
N ILE A 139 -15.33 4.41 6.44
CA ILE A 139 -14.53 3.97 5.30
C ILE A 139 -14.92 2.52 4.99
N ILE A 140 -15.54 2.31 3.82
CA ILE A 140 -16.03 1.00 3.39
C ILE A 140 -14.89 0.20 2.75
N VAL A 141 -14.55 -0.92 3.36
CA VAL A 141 -13.60 -1.91 2.83
C VAL A 141 -14.39 -3.17 2.44
N SER A 142 -14.36 -3.52 1.15
CA SER A 142 -15.09 -4.69 0.65
C SER A 142 -14.42 -6.01 1.07
N PRO A 143 -15.17 -7.13 1.17
CA PRO A 143 -14.58 -8.44 1.42
C PRO A 143 -13.53 -8.85 0.36
N ARG A 144 -13.72 -8.45 -0.89
CA ARG A 144 -12.76 -8.70 -1.97
C ARG A 144 -11.44 -7.98 -1.72
N ARG A 145 -11.52 -6.71 -1.32
CA ARG A 145 -10.36 -5.88 -1.02
C ARG A 145 -9.56 -6.48 0.13
N LEU A 146 -10.24 -6.92 1.20
CA LEU A 146 -9.61 -7.65 2.31
C LEU A 146 -8.88 -8.91 1.83
N ALA A 147 -9.53 -9.73 1.01
CA ALA A 147 -8.93 -10.96 0.48
C ALA A 147 -7.73 -10.72 -0.46
N GLN A 148 -7.55 -9.49 -0.96
CA GLN A 148 -6.46 -9.11 -1.85
C GLN A 148 -5.29 -8.44 -1.12
N LEU A 149 -5.37 -8.25 0.20
CA LEU A 149 -4.32 -7.57 0.97
C LEU A 149 -3.08 -8.43 1.17
N ASP A 150 -3.25 -9.72 1.47
CA ASP A 150 -2.13 -10.61 1.81
C ASP A 150 -1.08 -10.67 0.70
N PRO A 151 -1.43 -10.88 -0.59
CA PRO A 151 -0.44 -10.89 -1.67
C PRO A 151 0.39 -9.61 -1.75
N VAL A 152 -0.19 -8.46 -1.40
CA VAL A 152 0.50 -7.16 -1.45
C VAL A 152 1.48 -7.04 -0.29
N VAL A 153 1.06 -7.46 0.92
CA VAL A 153 1.91 -7.48 2.13
C VAL A 153 3.06 -8.46 1.96
N GLN A 154 2.76 -9.66 1.48
CA GLN A 154 3.72 -10.71 1.17
C GLN A 154 4.76 -10.24 0.14
N ALA A 155 4.32 -9.64 -0.97
CA ALA A 155 5.22 -9.08 -1.97
C ALA A 155 6.13 -7.98 -1.39
N LYS A 156 5.60 -7.12 -0.50
CA LYS A 156 6.40 -6.07 0.15
C LYS A 156 7.49 -6.65 1.06
N ALA A 157 7.15 -7.66 1.86
CA ALA A 157 8.09 -8.36 2.73
C ALA A 157 9.16 -9.12 1.90
N TRP A 158 8.76 -9.82 0.85
CA TRP A 158 9.66 -10.53 -0.05
C TRP A 158 10.64 -9.58 -0.75
N LEU A 159 10.18 -8.41 -1.24
CA LEU A 159 11.05 -7.38 -1.83
C LEU A 159 12.07 -6.81 -0.82
N ARG A 160 11.85 -6.98 0.48
CA ARG A 160 12.77 -6.64 1.56
C ARG A 160 13.66 -7.82 1.98
N GLY A 161 13.59 -8.95 1.28
CA GLY A 161 14.34 -10.17 1.57
C GLY A 161 13.84 -10.92 2.81
N ARG A 162 12.60 -10.67 3.25
CA ARG A 162 12.01 -11.33 4.43
C ARG A 162 11.10 -12.49 4.01
N THR A 163 11.14 -13.57 4.79
CA THR A 163 10.26 -14.74 4.65
C THR A 163 9.02 -14.66 5.56
N LYS A 164 8.94 -13.63 6.41
CA LYS A 164 7.81 -13.36 7.30
C LYS A 164 7.45 -11.89 7.23
N ALA A 165 6.16 -11.61 7.04
CA ALA A 165 5.62 -10.26 7.02
C ALA A 165 5.47 -9.73 8.46
N ASP A 166 5.68 -8.42 8.60
CA ASP A 166 5.51 -7.71 9.87
C ASP A 166 4.60 -6.48 9.67
N PRO A 167 4.06 -5.88 10.75
CA PRO A 167 3.12 -4.77 10.62
C PRO A 167 3.62 -3.59 9.78
N SER A 168 4.93 -3.36 9.65
CA SER A 168 5.47 -2.29 8.80
C SER A 168 5.22 -2.48 7.30
N ASP A 169 4.87 -3.69 6.86
CA ASP A 169 4.48 -3.96 5.47
C ASP A 169 3.05 -3.50 5.17
N LEU A 170 2.24 -3.23 6.20
CA LEU A 170 0.86 -2.77 6.05
C LEU A 170 0.73 -1.34 5.54
N ARG A 171 1.83 -0.57 5.47
CA ARG A 171 1.83 0.80 4.92
C ARG A 171 1.23 0.87 3.52
N VAL A 172 1.41 -0.17 2.72
CA VAL A 172 0.86 -0.27 1.36
C VAL A 172 -0.67 -0.19 1.29
N PHE A 173 -1.37 -0.42 2.42
CA PHE A 173 -2.83 -0.30 2.50
C PHE A 173 -3.33 1.12 2.28
N GLU A 174 -2.46 2.14 2.40
CA GLU A 174 -2.79 3.53 2.08
C GLU A 174 -3.18 3.69 0.61
N HIS A 175 -2.76 2.76 -0.24
CA HIS A 175 -3.14 2.70 -1.65
C HIS A 175 -4.24 1.66 -1.93
N ALA A 176 -4.54 0.78 -0.98
CA ALA A 176 -5.46 -0.34 -1.20
C ALA A 176 -6.85 -0.10 -0.63
N LEU A 177 -6.98 0.67 0.45
CA LEU A 177 -8.22 0.71 1.27
C LEU A 177 -9.16 1.87 1.01
N TRP A 178 -8.67 3.03 0.60
CA TRP A 178 -9.51 4.21 0.36
C TRP A 178 -10.47 4.01 -0.82
N THR A 179 -11.69 4.55 -0.69
CA THR A 179 -12.69 4.55 -1.78
C THR A 179 -12.89 5.96 -2.31
N ASN A 180 -12.85 6.94 -1.40
CA ASN A 180 -12.92 8.35 -1.72
C ASN A 180 -11.59 9.04 -1.41
N GLU A 181 -11.27 10.11 -2.12
CA GLU A 181 -10.03 10.85 -1.86
C GLU A 181 -9.98 11.45 -0.45
N CYS A 182 -11.15 11.79 0.12
CA CYS A 182 -11.26 12.27 1.50
C CYS A 182 -10.95 11.19 2.55
N ASP A 183 -10.95 9.91 2.18
CA ASP A 183 -10.58 8.81 3.08
C ASP A 183 -9.05 8.71 3.26
N ILE A 184 -8.24 9.28 2.35
CA ILE A 184 -6.79 9.06 2.28
C ILE A 184 -6.10 9.49 3.57
N GLU A 185 -6.26 10.74 4.00
CA GLU A 185 -5.61 11.26 5.20
C GLU A 185 -6.08 10.53 6.48
N PRO A 186 -7.40 10.33 6.72
CA PRO A 186 -7.88 9.51 7.82
C PRO A 186 -7.28 8.09 7.84
N LEU A 187 -7.18 7.46 6.66
CA LEU A 187 -6.66 6.12 6.50
C LEU A 187 -5.16 6.05 6.79
N GLN A 188 -4.37 7.01 6.30
CA GLN A 188 -2.94 7.10 6.58
C GLN A 188 -2.68 7.17 8.09
N ASN A 189 -3.42 8.00 8.81
CA ASN A 189 -3.32 8.09 10.27
C ASN A 189 -3.64 6.76 10.99
N ILE A 190 -4.65 6.02 10.51
CA ILE A 190 -4.98 4.69 11.05
C ILE A 190 -3.82 3.72 10.79
N ILE A 191 -3.31 3.71 9.57
CA ILE A 191 -2.22 2.82 9.15
C ILE A 191 -0.94 3.14 9.91
N ASP A 192 -0.53 4.40 10.02
CA ASP A 192 0.71 4.78 10.71
C ASP A 192 0.73 4.36 12.19
N LYS A 193 -0.45 4.31 12.80
CA LYS A 193 -0.60 3.84 14.18
C LYS A 193 -0.40 2.33 14.31
N GLU A 194 -0.95 1.54 13.38
CA GLU A 194 -0.96 0.08 13.45
C GLU A 194 0.21 -0.58 12.70
N ALA A 195 0.76 0.08 11.68
CA ALA A 195 1.84 -0.40 10.81
C ALA A 195 3.24 -0.14 11.39
N LYS A 196 3.39 -0.36 12.70
CA LYS A 196 4.66 -0.24 13.41
C LYS A 196 5.24 -1.63 13.69
N SER A 197 6.42 -1.92 13.15
CA SER A 197 7.14 -3.15 13.52
C SER A 197 7.52 -3.12 15.00
N GLN A 198 7.71 -4.29 15.61
CA GLN A 198 8.21 -4.39 16.99
C GLN A 198 9.55 -3.67 17.18
N VAL A 199 10.42 -3.70 16.15
CA VAL A 199 11.70 -2.98 16.16
C VAL A 199 11.48 -1.47 16.19
N ASN A 200 10.54 -0.95 15.40
CA ASN A 200 10.22 0.48 15.42
C ASN A 200 9.59 0.90 16.74
N GLN A 201 8.73 0.05 17.32
CA GLN A 201 8.16 0.28 18.65
C GLN A 201 9.27 0.31 19.72
N ALA A 202 10.22 -0.63 19.68
CA ALA A 202 11.36 -0.64 20.58
C ALA A 202 12.28 0.58 20.40
N LEU A 203 12.51 1.02 19.16
CA LEU A 203 13.30 2.22 18.87
C LEU A 203 12.62 3.51 19.36
N GLU A 204 11.30 3.65 19.17
CA GLU A 204 10.54 4.78 19.72
C GLU A 204 10.63 4.80 21.26
N LEU A 205 10.45 3.64 21.90
CA LEU A 205 10.57 3.53 23.36
C LEU A 205 11.98 3.89 23.86
N LEU A 206 13.04 3.50 23.14
CA LEU A 206 14.40 3.90 23.45
C LEU A 206 14.60 5.42 23.33
N GLN A 207 14.12 6.03 22.25
CA GLN A 207 14.19 7.48 22.05
C GLN A 207 13.42 8.25 23.13
N ASP A 208 12.24 7.77 23.52
CA ASP A 208 11.46 8.36 24.60
C ASP A 208 12.21 8.30 25.94
N VAL A 209 12.82 7.15 26.25
CA VAL A 209 13.65 6.98 27.46
C VAL A 209 14.88 7.91 27.43
N GLU A 210 15.54 8.08 26.29
CA GLU A 210 16.66 9.03 26.14
C GLU A 210 16.22 10.49 26.31
N GLY A 211 15.07 10.86 25.74
CA GLY A 211 14.45 12.17 25.93
C GLY A 211 14.11 12.44 27.41
N MET A 212 13.56 11.44 28.11
CA MET A 212 13.28 11.51 29.55
C MET A 212 14.56 11.63 30.38
N LYS A 213 15.63 10.89 30.03
CA LYS A 213 16.94 10.99 30.69
C LYS A 213 17.52 12.41 30.56
N THR A 214 17.40 13.01 29.38
CA THR A 214 17.87 14.38 29.12
C THR A 214 17.07 15.38 29.98
N LYS A 215 15.74 15.25 30.04
CA LYS A 215 14.89 16.06 30.93
C LYS A 215 15.27 15.88 32.39
N TRP A 216 15.53 14.65 32.84
CA TRP A 216 15.95 14.37 34.22
C TRP A 216 17.26 15.06 34.60
N GLN A 217 18.26 15.00 33.71
CA GLN A 217 19.57 15.62 33.92
C GLN A 217 19.49 17.16 33.99
N GLY A 218 18.52 17.77 33.32
CA GLY A 218 18.26 19.21 33.36
C GLY A 218 17.50 19.71 34.61
N VAL A 219 17.02 18.83 35.48
CA VAL A 219 16.23 19.21 36.68
C VAL A 219 17.09 19.14 37.94
N ALA A 220 17.03 20.17 38.78
CA ALA A 220 17.80 20.27 40.03
C ALA A 220 17.45 19.15 41.04
N HIS A 221 18.41 18.80 41.90
CA HIS A 221 18.18 17.81 42.96
C HIS A 221 17.11 18.30 43.95
N GLY A 222 16.11 17.46 44.23
CA GLY A 222 15.02 17.75 45.17
C GLY A 222 13.78 18.41 44.55
N ASP A 223 13.79 18.71 43.25
CA ASP A 223 12.62 19.26 42.55
C ASP A 223 11.55 18.17 42.36
N ALA A 224 10.30 18.50 42.70
CA ALA A 224 9.14 17.63 42.56
C ALA A 224 8.96 17.11 41.12
N LYS A 225 9.46 17.83 40.11
CA LYS A 225 9.47 17.40 38.70
C LYS A 225 10.21 16.09 38.47
N ARG A 226 11.19 15.73 39.30
CA ARG A 226 11.87 14.42 39.21
C ARG A 226 10.93 13.27 39.56
N ALA A 227 10.04 13.41 40.53
CA ALA A 227 9.08 12.36 40.87
C ALA A 227 8.12 12.07 39.70
N THR A 228 7.69 13.10 38.97
CA THR A 228 6.86 12.96 37.77
C THR A 228 7.61 12.23 36.65
N ILE A 229 8.84 12.63 36.34
CA ILE A 229 9.65 11.96 35.30
C ILE A 229 9.92 10.50 35.67
N ALA A 230 10.16 10.18 36.95
CA ALA A 230 10.35 8.80 37.40
C ALA A 230 9.09 7.94 37.20
N ALA A 231 7.91 8.50 37.45
CA ALA A 231 6.63 7.81 37.22
C ALA A 231 6.40 7.53 35.73
N ASP A 232 6.71 8.50 34.86
CA ASP A 232 6.58 8.36 33.40
C ASP A 232 7.53 7.30 32.83
N VAL A 233 8.79 7.27 33.28
CA VAL A 233 9.76 6.22 32.93
C VAL A 233 9.26 4.86 33.38
N LYS A 234 8.75 4.73 34.61
CA LYS A 234 8.26 3.46 35.15
C LYS A 234 7.06 2.92 34.35
N LYS A 235 6.19 3.81 33.86
CA LYS A 235 5.06 3.45 32.98
C LYS A 235 5.52 2.95 31.61
N HIS A 236 6.54 3.55 31.01
CA HIS A 236 7.09 3.10 29.72
C HIS A 236 7.85 1.77 29.85
N VAL A 237 8.59 1.55 30.94
CA VAL A 237 9.25 0.26 31.20
C VAL A 237 8.24 -0.89 31.37
N GLN A 238 7.01 -0.60 31.81
CA GLN A 238 5.94 -1.61 31.90
C GLN A 238 5.24 -1.90 30.57
N GLN A 239 5.51 -1.11 29.52
CA GLN A 239 4.98 -1.31 28.17
C GLN A 239 5.95 -2.04 27.24
N LEU A 240 7.21 -2.21 27.68
CA LEU A 240 8.21 -3.12 27.11
C LEU A 240 7.95 -4.56 27.55
#